data_AF-A0A453NGB0-F1
#
_entry.id   AF-A0A453NGB0-F1
#
_cell.length_a   1.000
_cell.length_b   1.000
_cell.length_c   1.000
_cell.angle_alpha   90.00
_cell.angle_beta   90.00
_cell.angle_gamma   90.00
#
_symmetry.space_group_name_H-M   'P 1'
#
loop_
_entity.id
_entity.type
_entity.pdbx_description
1 polymer ?
#
loop_
_entity_poly.entity_id
_entity_poly.type
_entity_poly.pdbx_seq_one_letter_code
_entity_poly.pdbx_strand_id
1 'polypeptide(L)'
;VLLELSAYFRGICSKVLHVNELDHLEESIRITLCKMEMIFPPGFFTVMVHLVVHLATECKLAGPVCYRWMYFIERYLGKLKSYVRNKARPEGSIAESFLADECMAFCSRYLEGFSTKHNQPSRNHDKPNENESAMYANESTLFPPVGNPLGKPRTYTLN
;
A
#
# COMPACT_ATOMS: atom_id res chain seq x y z
N VAL A 1 -6.66 14.07 -17.61
CA VAL A 1 -6.31 14.58 -16.27
C VAL A 1 -5.63 13.54 -15.38
N LEU A 2 -6.27 12.43 -14.98
CA LEU A 2 -5.60 11.41 -14.14
C LEU A 2 -4.35 10.79 -14.78
N LEU A 3 -4.37 10.57 -16.10
CA LEU A 3 -3.20 10.11 -16.86
C LEU A 3 -2.06 11.15 -16.90
N GLU A 4 -2.38 12.44 -16.92
CA GLU A 4 -1.38 13.51 -16.88
C GLU A 4 -0.73 13.56 -15.49
N LEU A 5 -1.54 13.43 -14.44
CA LEU A 5 -1.08 13.36 -13.06
C LEU A 5 -0.20 12.12 -12.82
N SER A 6 -0.59 10.96 -13.35
CA SER A 6 0.21 9.74 -13.20
C SER A 6 1.53 9.83 -13.97
N ALA A 7 1.52 10.42 -15.17
CA ALA A 7 2.74 10.70 -15.94
C ALA A 7 3.66 11.66 -15.18
N TYR A 8 3.10 12.69 -14.54
CA TYR A 8 3.85 13.60 -13.67
C TYR A 8 4.55 12.85 -12.52
N PHE A 9 3.79 12.05 -11.75
CA PHE A 9 4.35 11.26 -10.65
C PHE A 9 5.42 10.27 -11.14
N ARG A 10 5.23 9.67 -12.31
CA ARG A 10 6.23 8.79 -12.93
C ARG A 10 7.53 9.54 -13.24
N GLY A 11 7.43 10.78 -13.73
CA GLY A 11 8.58 11.63 -14.03
C GLY A 11 9.39 11.97 -12.78
N ILE A 12 8.75 12.51 -11.74
CA ILE A 12 9.45 12.91 -10.50
C ILE A 12 10.00 11.72 -9.70
N CYS A 13 9.39 10.54 -9.83
CA CYS A 13 9.85 9.30 -9.20
C CYS A 13 10.90 8.54 -10.04
N SER A 14 11.40 9.12 -11.14
CA SER A 14 12.48 8.52 -11.91
C SER A 14 13.76 8.40 -11.07
N LYS A 15 14.55 7.35 -11.34
CA LYS A 15 15.84 7.15 -10.67
C LYS A 15 16.88 8.20 -11.07
N VAL A 16 16.77 8.71 -12.31
CA VAL A 16 17.64 9.74 -12.87
C VAL A 16 16.74 10.92 -13.25
N LEU A 17 17.13 12.11 -12.82
CA LEU A 17 16.39 13.34 -13.05
C LEU A 17 17.22 14.31 -13.90
N HIS A 18 16.61 14.82 -14.95
CA HIS A 18 17.17 15.89 -15.77
C HIS A 18 16.45 17.20 -15.46
N VAL A 19 17.21 18.29 -15.28
CA VAL A 19 16.64 19.61 -14.91
C VAL A 19 15.61 20.08 -15.94
N ASN A 20 15.91 19.91 -17.24
CA ASN A 20 15.00 20.27 -18.33
C ASN A 20 13.65 19.52 -18.23
N GLU A 21 13.67 18.23 -17.86
CA GLU A 21 12.43 17.45 -17.67
C GLU A 21 11.66 17.95 -16.44
N LEU A 22 12.37 18.30 -15.37
CA LEU A 22 11.75 18.88 -14.17
C LEU A 22 11.13 20.26 -14.43
N ASP A 23 11.70 21.07 -15.32
CA ASP A 23 11.11 22.35 -15.77
C ASP A 23 9.77 22.09 -16.49
N HIS A 24 9.73 21.13 -17.42
CA HIS A 24 8.50 20.74 -18.09
C HIS A 24 7.45 20.15 -17.14
N LEU A 25 7.87 19.35 -16.17
CA LEU A 25 6.98 18.78 -15.15
C LEU A 25 6.37 19.87 -14.26
N GLU A 26 7.14 20.89 -13.89
CA GLU A 26 6.68 22.03 -13.08
C GLU A 26 5.62 22.86 -13.82
N GLU A 27 5.73 23.03 -15.14
CA GLU A 27 4.68 23.65 -15.95
C GLU A 27 3.46 22.75 -16.13
N SER A 28 3.67 21.47 -16.45
CA SER A 28 2.58 20.52 -16.70
C SER A 28 1.68 20.34 -15.47
N ILE A 29 2.25 20.25 -14.26
CA ILE A 29 1.46 19.98 -13.05
C ILE A 29 0.50 21.12 -12.70
N ARG A 30 0.90 22.37 -12.96
CA ARG A 30 0.04 23.54 -12.76
C ARG A 30 -1.23 23.43 -13.60
N ILE A 31 -1.07 23.11 -14.89
CA ILE A 31 -2.19 22.92 -15.82
C ILE A 31 -3.04 21.70 -15.41
N THR A 32 -2.41 20.59 -15.05
CA THR A 32 -3.14 19.38 -14.64
C THR A 32 -3.97 19.61 -13.37
N LEU A 33 -3.45 20.33 -12.36
CA LEU A 33 -4.20 20.67 -11.15
C LEU A 33 -5.38 21.59 -11.46
N CYS A 34 -5.21 22.62 -12.30
CA CYS A 34 -6.34 23.45 -12.74
C CYS A 34 -7.43 22.63 -13.45
N LYS A 35 -7.05 21.69 -14.33
CA LYS A 35 -8.01 20.78 -14.98
C LYS A 35 -8.70 19.86 -13.96
N MET A 36 -8.00 19.43 -12.92
CA MET A 36 -8.63 18.65 -11.84
C MET A 36 -9.65 19.50 -11.08
N GLU A 37 -9.35 20.79 -10.84
CA GLU A 37 -10.21 21.70 -10.08
C GLU A 37 -11.55 21.96 -10.77
N MET A 38 -11.55 21.94 -12.10
CA MET A 38 -12.77 22.01 -12.89
C MET A 38 -13.65 20.75 -12.81
N ILE A 39 -13.10 19.60 -12.40
CA ILE A 39 -13.79 18.30 -12.42
C ILE A 39 -14.20 17.86 -11.02
N PHE A 40 -13.33 18.02 -10.03
CA PHE A 40 -13.54 17.53 -8.68
C PHE A 40 -14.11 18.63 -7.76
N PRO A 41 -14.93 18.28 -6.76
CA PRO A 41 -15.47 19.27 -5.83
C PRO A 41 -14.35 19.95 -5.02
N PRO A 42 -14.55 21.19 -4.53
CA PRO A 42 -13.55 21.91 -3.74
C PRO A 42 -13.01 21.12 -2.53
N GLY A 43 -13.85 20.25 -1.93
CA GLY A 43 -13.43 19.38 -0.82
C GLY A 43 -12.33 18.36 -1.17
N PHE A 44 -12.12 18.07 -2.45
CA PHE A 44 -11.02 17.24 -2.92
C PHE A 44 -9.66 17.96 -2.81
N PHE A 45 -9.65 19.28 -2.97
CA PHE A 45 -8.44 20.12 -3.02
C PHE A 45 -7.93 20.50 -1.63
N THR A 46 -7.55 19.47 -0.87
CA THR A 46 -6.87 19.67 0.40
C THR A 46 -5.45 20.23 0.20
N VAL A 47 -4.83 20.68 1.29
CA VAL A 47 -3.42 21.10 1.30
C VAL A 47 -2.49 20.05 0.67
N MET A 48 -2.78 18.75 0.86
CA MET A 48 -1.97 17.66 0.32
C MET A 48 -1.98 17.60 -1.21
N VAL A 49 -3.11 17.91 -1.84
CA VAL A 49 -3.22 17.93 -3.31
C VAL A 49 -2.45 19.12 -3.87
N HIS A 50 -2.50 20.26 -3.18
CA HIS A 50 -1.76 21.46 -3.59
C HIS A 50 -0.25 21.30 -3.50
N LEU A 51 0.27 20.55 -2.51
CA LEU A 51 1.71 20.29 -2.38
C LEU A 51 2.33 19.63 -3.61
N VAL A 52 1.53 18.93 -4.43
CA VAL A 52 2.00 18.28 -5.66
C VAL A 52 2.64 19.28 -6.62
N VAL A 53 2.21 20.55 -6.63
CA VAL A 53 2.81 21.59 -7.48
C VAL A 53 4.28 21.86 -7.16
N HIS A 54 4.68 21.67 -5.89
CA HIS A 54 6.03 21.98 -5.42
C HIS A 54 7.02 20.82 -5.62
N LEU A 55 6.54 19.59 -5.82
CA LEU A 55 7.40 18.40 -5.86
C LEU A 55 8.48 18.50 -6.94
N ALA A 56 8.17 19.04 -8.11
CA ALA A 56 9.15 19.20 -9.19
C ALA A 56 10.29 20.15 -8.79
N THR A 57 9.96 21.28 -8.15
CA THR A 57 10.95 22.23 -7.63
C THR A 57 11.78 21.59 -6.50
N GLU A 58 11.13 20.83 -5.60
CA GLU A 58 11.84 20.11 -4.55
C GLU A 58 12.81 19.06 -5.10
N CYS A 59 12.48 18.40 -6.21
CA CYS A 59 13.36 17.47 -6.91
C CYS A 59 14.62 18.17 -7.43
N LYS A 60 14.48 19.40 -7.96
CA LYS A 60 15.62 20.19 -8.44
C LYS A 60 16.58 20.53 -7.30
N LEU A 61 16.03 20.87 -6.13
CA LEU A 61 16.81 21.32 -4.98
C LEU A 61 17.48 20.18 -4.22
N ALA A 62 16.77 19.08 -4.00
CA ALA A 62 17.21 18.01 -3.09
C ALA A 62 17.28 16.63 -3.74
N GLY A 63 17.18 16.56 -5.07
CA GLY A 63 17.41 15.35 -5.85
C GLY A 63 16.24 14.37 -5.88
N PRO A 64 16.48 13.11 -6.29
CA PRO A 64 15.45 12.11 -6.51
C PRO A 64 14.54 11.87 -5.31
N VAL A 65 13.24 11.83 -5.61
CA VAL A 65 12.14 11.68 -4.66
C VAL A 65 12.25 10.39 -3.83
N CYS A 66 12.78 9.31 -4.41
CA CYS A 66 12.87 7.99 -3.78
C CYS A 66 13.67 7.98 -2.48
N TYR A 67 14.63 8.90 -2.30
CA TYR A 67 15.42 9.02 -1.07
C TYR A 67 14.76 9.85 0.03
N ARG A 68 13.67 10.55 -0.31
CA ARG A 68 13.01 11.53 0.56
C ARG A 68 11.58 11.16 0.93
N TRP A 69 11.09 10.02 0.44
CA TRP A 69 9.76 9.52 0.80
C TRP A 69 9.68 9.16 2.27
N MET A 70 8.91 9.94 3.03
CA MET A 70 8.59 9.65 4.42
C MET A 70 7.71 8.41 4.57
N TYR A 71 6.97 8.01 3.52
CA TYR A 71 6.00 6.92 3.59
C TYR A 71 6.57 5.61 4.18
N PHE A 72 7.78 5.21 3.77
CA PHE A 72 8.42 4.00 4.33
C PHE A 72 8.71 4.15 5.83
N ILE A 73 9.24 5.31 6.23
CA ILE A 73 9.56 5.63 7.62
C ILE A 73 8.29 5.67 8.46
N GLU A 74 7.27 6.38 8.01
CA GLU A 74 5.98 6.49 8.70
C GLU A 74 5.31 5.13 8.87
N ARG A 75 5.34 4.27 7.85
CA ARG A 75 4.78 2.92 7.94
C ARG A 75 5.55 2.06 8.94
N TYR A 76 6.88 2.17 8.95
CA TYR A 76 7.72 1.47 9.92
C TYR A 76 7.45 1.94 11.36
N LEU A 77 7.41 3.25 11.58
CA LEU A 77 7.04 3.85 12.86
C LEU A 77 5.63 3.44 13.29
N GLY A 78 4.68 3.33 12.35
CA GLY A 78 3.35 2.78 12.59
C GLY A 78 3.38 1.34 13.10
N LYS A 79 4.23 0.48 12.53
CA LYS A 79 4.45 -0.90 13.01
C LYS A 79 5.02 -0.89 14.44
N LEU A 80 6.05 -0.10 14.69
CA LEU A 80 6.66 0.02 16.03
C LEU A 80 5.66 0.53 17.06
N LYS A 81 4.81 1.49 16.68
CA LYS A 81 3.74 1.98 17.55
C LYS A 81 2.77 0.87 17.96
N SER A 82 2.47 -0.09 17.07
CA SER A 82 1.62 -1.25 17.42
C SER A 82 2.25 -2.22 18.42
N TYR A 83 3.58 -2.17 18.61
CA TYR A 83 4.30 -2.98 19.59
C TYR A 83 4.32 -2.40 20.99
N VAL A 84 3.91 -1.14 21.16
CA VAL A 84 3.85 -0.49 22.48
C VAL A 84 2.59 -0.93 23.23
N ARG A 85 2.68 -2.08 23.90
CA ARG A 85 1.66 -2.61 24.83
C ARG A 85 1.80 -2.00 26.23
N ASN A 86 3.04 -1.73 26.67
CA ASN A 86 3.32 -1.05 27.93
C ASN A 86 3.84 0.38 27.68
N LYS A 87 2.97 1.38 27.89
CA LYS A 87 3.33 2.79 27.70
C LYS A 87 4.30 3.35 28.75
N ALA A 88 4.46 2.69 29.90
CA ALA A 88 5.42 3.10 30.93
C ALA A 88 6.87 2.73 30.57
N ARG A 89 7.07 1.78 29.63
CA ARG A 89 8.38 1.33 29.12
C ARG A 89 8.28 1.02 27.62
N PRO A 90 8.10 2.03 26.76
CA PRO A 90 7.78 1.82 25.35
C PRO A 90 8.90 1.11 24.60
N GLU A 91 10.17 1.40 24.88
CA GLU A 91 11.33 0.79 24.25
C GLU A 91 11.41 -0.71 24.57
N GLY A 92 11.20 -1.07 25.83
CA GLY A 92 11.17 -2.47 26.27
C GLY A 92 10.01 -3.23 25.64
N SER A 93 8.82 -2.61 25.57
CA SER A 93 7.65 -3.21 24.92
C SER A 93 7.86 -3.44 23.42
N ILE A 94 8.56 -2.52 22.75
CA ILE A 94 8.94 -2.66 21.34
C ILE A 94 9.92 -3.80 21.16
N ALA A 95 10.99 -3.85 21.97
CA ALA A 95 12.02 -4.88 21.86
C ALA A 95 11.47 -6.28 22.08
N GLU A 96 10.62 -6.47 23.10
CA GLU A 96 9.97 -7.75 23.40
C GLU A 96 9.05 -8.19 22.26
N SER A 97 8.18 -7.30 21.78
CA SER A 97 7.26 -7.62 20.69
C SER A 97 7.98 -7.89 19.38
N PHE A 98 9.07 -7.16 19.11
CA PHE A 98 9.91 -7.39 17.93
C PHE A 98 10.58 -8.76 17.99
N LEU A 99 11.16 -9.14 19.13
CA LEU A 99 11.73 -10.47 19.35
C LEU A 99 10.68 -11.57 19.14
N ALA A 100 9.48 -11.39 19.69
CA ALA A 100 8.38 -12.33 19.50
C ALA A 100 7.97 -12.46 18.01
N ASP A 101 7.86 -11.35 17.27
CA ASP A 101 7.52 -11.35 15.84
C ASP A 101 8.60 -12.09 15.02
N GLU A 102 9.88 -11.86 15.30
CA GLU A 102 11.00 -12.54 14.64
C GLU A 102 11.05 -14.04 14.97
N CYS A 103 10.86 -14.42 16.24
CA CYS A 103 10.78 -15.83 16.64
C CYS A 103 9.62 -16.55 15.95
N MET A 104 8.45 -15.93 15.89
CA MET A 104 7.28 -16.50 15.19
C MET A 104 7.52 -16.59 13.68
N ALA A 105 8.14 -15.58 13.07
CA ALA A 105 8.52 -15.61 11.66
C ALA A 105 9.54 -16.71 11.37
N PHE A 106 10.52 -16.93 12.25
CA PHE A 106 11.48 -18.00 12.14
C PHE A 106 10.82 -19.38 12.25
N CYS A 107 10.02 -19.60 13.30
CA CYS A 107 9.27 -20.84 13.50
C CYS A 107 8.37 -21.17 12.30
N SER A 108 7.74 -20.15 11.69
CA SER A 108 6.87 -20.34 10.52
C SER A 108 7.56 -20.93 9.29
N ARG A 109 8.90 -20.90 9.23
CA ARG A 109 9.66 -21.50 8.12
C ARG A 109 9.88 -23.00 8.27
N TYR A 110 9.78 -23.52 9.50
CA TYR A 110 10.13 -24.92 9.81
C TYR A 110 8.94 -25.72 10.32
N LEU A 111 7.93 -25.04 10.84
CA LEU A 111 6.75 -25.64 11.41
C LEU A 111 5.60 -25.45 10.38
N GLU A 112 4.91 -26.54 10.03
CA GLU A 112 3.80 -26.55 9.07
C GLU A 112 2.45 -26.78 9.78
N GLY A 113 1.35 -26.28 9.20
CA GLY A 113 -0.01 -26.56 9.67
C GLY A 113 -0.66 -25.50 10.56
N PHE A 114 -0.01 -24.37 10.85
CA PHE A 114 -0.61 -23.23 11.58
C PHE A 114 -0.67 -21.98 10.71
N SER A 115 -1.67 -21.15 10.96
CA SER A 115 -1.82 -19.85 10.29
C SER A 115 -0.73 -18.88 10.74
N THR A 116 0.00 -18.32 9.79
CA THR A 116 1.09 -17.36 9.98
C THR A 116 0.83 -16.14 9.11
N LYS A 117 1.47 -15.01 9.41
CA LYS A 117 1.37 -13.81 8.56
C LYS A 117 1.81 -14.09 7.10
N HIS A 118 2.67 -15.08 6.89
CA HIS A 118 3.24 -15.40 5.58
C HIS A 118 2.37 -16.35 4.74
N ASN A 119 1.55 -17.19 5.38
CA ASN A 119 0.67 -18.13 4.67
C ASN A 119 -0.78 -17.67 4.60
N GLN A 120 -1.15 -16.58 5.27
CA GLN A 120 -2.50 -16.05 5.20
C GLN A 120 -2.82 -15.63 3.76
N PRO A 121 -3.96 -16.08 3.20
CA PRO A 121 -4.37 -15.69 1.86
C PRO A 121 -4.53 -14.17 1.81
N SER A 122 -4.16 -13.59 0.66
CA SER A 122 -4.30 -12.15 0.44
C SER A 122 -5.77 -11.73 0.59
N ARG A 123 -6.02 -10.44 0.86
CA ARG A 123 -7.40 -9.93 0.95
C ARG A 123 -8.18 -10.11 -0.36
N ASN A 124 -7.48 -10.20 -1.48
CA ASN A 124 -8.03 -10.46 -2.82
C ASN A 124 -7.62 -11.87 -3.26
N HIS A 125 -7.76 -12.86 -2.38
CA HIS A 125 -7.48 -14.25 -2.73
C HIS A 125 -8.70 -14.82 -3.44
N ASP A 126 -8.61 -14.87 -4.76
CA ASP A 126 -9.72 -15.29 -5.62
C ASP A 126 -9.77 -16.81 -5.83
N LYS A 127 -8.90 -17.59 -5.17
CA LYS A 127 -8.98 -19.04 -5.29
C LYS A 127 -10.24 -19.54 -4.57
N PRO A 128 -11.04 -20.40 -5.22
CA PRO A 128 -12.20 -21.02 -4.60
C PRO A 128 -11.77 -21.89 -3.43
N ASN A 129 -12.59 -21.95 -2.37
CA ASN A 129 -12.37 -22.93 -1.31
C ASN A 129 -12.51 -24.34 -1.91
N GLU A 130 -11.73 -25.31 -1.43
CA GLU A 130 -11.78 -26.70 -1.94
C GLU A 130 -13.21 -27.30 -1.88
N ASN A 131 -14.01 -26.85 -0.91
CA ASN A 131 -15.42 -27.23 -0.76
C ASN A 131 -16.36 -26.58 -1.80
N GLU A 132 -16.01 -25.40 -2.33
CA GLU A 132 -16.76 -24.69 -3.37
C GLU A 132 -16.43 -25.23 -4.77
N SER A 133 -15.18 -25.67 -5.00
CA SER A 133 -14.78 -26.33 -6.26
C SER A 133 -15.59 -27.59 -6.59
N ALA A 134 -16.08 -28.31 -5.58
CA ALA A 134 -16.95 -29.47 -5.78
C ALA A 134 -18.39 -29.10 -6.22
N MET A 135 -18.88 -27.91 -5.85
CA MET A 135 -20.21 -27.41 -6.27
C MET A 135 -20.22 -26.90 -7.72
N TYR A 136 -19.09 -26.37 -8.20
CA TYR A 136 -18.97 -25.75 -9.53
C TYR A 136 -18.42 -26.69 -10.61
N ALA A 137 -18.25 -27.99 -10.31
CA ALA A 137 -17.73 -28.97 -11.26
C ALA A 137 -18.56 -29.11 -12.56
N ASN A 138 -19.80 -28.60 -12.56
CA ASN A 138 -20.74 -28.65 -13.69
C ASN A 138 -20.96 -27.30 -14.39
N GLU A 139 -20.27 -26.22 -14.03
CA GLU A 139 -20.42 -24.91 -14.67
C GLU A 139 -19.45 -24.70 -15.84
N SER A 140 -19.87 -23.89 -16.83
CA SER A 140 -19.08 -23.65 -18.05
C SER A 140 -17.72 -23.05 -17.73
N THR A 141 -16.65 -23.57 -18.33
CA THR A 141 -15.27 -23.08 -18.19
C THR A 141 -15.04 -21.67 -18.76
N LEU A 142 -16.04 -21.11 -19.45
CA LEU A 142 -15.96 -19.80 -20.11
C LEU A 142 -15.98 -18.63 -19.12
N PHE A 143 -16.70 -18.77 -18.00
CA PHE A 143 -16.80 -17.78 -16.94
C PHE A 143 -16.63 -18.44 -15.57
N PRO A 144 -15.40 -18.71 -15.12
CA PRO A 144 -15.19 -19.28 -13.80
C PRO A 144 -15.71 -18.30 -12.73
N PRO A 145 -16.39 -18.76 -11.68
CA PRO A 145 -16.72 -17.94 -10.52
C PRO A 145 -15.43 -17.62 -9.77
N VAL A 146 -14.81 -16.49 -10.13
CA VAL A 146 -13.57 -16.00 -9.53
C VAL A 146 -13.93 -14.91 -8.54
N GLY A 147 -13.54 -15.10 -7.27
CA GLY A 147 -13.69 -14.11 -6.21
C GLY A 147 -14.59 -14.56 -5.06
N ASN A 148 -14.25 -14.12 -3.85
CA ASN A 148 -15.04 -14.35 -2.65
C ASN A 148 -15.93 -13.12 -2.36
N PRO A 149 -17.25 -13.28 -2.10
CA PRO A 149 -18.10 -12.17 -1.71
C PRO A 149 -17.60 -11.58 -0.39
N LEU A 150 -17.33 -10.27 -0.39
CA LEU A 150 -16.89 -9.53 0.80
C LEU A 150 -17.95 -9.64 1.89
N GLY A 151 -17.60 -10.25 3.03
CA GLY A 151 -18.46 -10.32 4.22
C GLY A 151 -18.98 -11.71 4.61
N LYS A 152 -18.56 -12.80 3.95
CA LYS A 152 -18.92 -14.16 4.41
C LYS A 152 -18.37 -14.40 5.84
N PRO A 153 -19.22 -14.69 6.84
CA PRO A 153 -18.75 -14.95 8.20
C PRO A 153 -17.87 -16.20 8.22
N ARG A 154 -16.70 -16.10 8.86
CA ARG A 154 -15.83 -17.26 9.10
C ARG A 154 -16.48 -18.12 10.17
N THR A 155 -17.10 -19.23 9.77
CA THR A 155 -17.55 -20.27 10.71
C THR A 155 -16.32 -21.02 11.19
N TYR A 156 -15.94 -20.80 12.45
CA TYR A 156 -14.96 -21.65 13.13
C TYR A 156 -15.71 -22.86 13.70
N THR A 157 -15.47 -24.04 13.16
CA THR A 157 -15.84 -25.29 13.83
C THR A 157 -14.77 -25.59 14.86
N LEU A 158 -15.15 -25.51 16.13
CA LEU A 158 -14.35 -26.05 17.22
C LEU A 158 -14.48 -27.58 17.14
N ASN A 159 -13.37 -28.27 16.86
CA ASN A 159 -13.25 -29.71 17.05
C ASN A 159 -12.98 -30.01 18.53
#